data_AF-A0A0E3QC47-F1
#
_entry.id   AF-A0A0E3QC47-F1
#
_cell.length_a   1.000
_cell.length_b   1.000
_cell.length_c   1.000
_cell.angle_alpha   90.00
_cell.angle_beta   90.00
_cell.angle_gamma   90.00
#
_symmetry.space_group_name_H-M   'P 1'
#
loop_
_entity.id
_entity.type
_entity.pdbx_description
1 polymer ?
#
loop_
_entity_poly.entity_id
_entity_poly.type
_entity_poly.pdbx_seq_one_letter_code
_entity_poly.pdbx_strand_id
1 'polypeptide(L)' 'MYLAENLQPDFRTISDFRKDNEKLITELFKNTVKAAKDLGVIGLEQLSIDGSIVKASASKK' A
#
# COMPACT_ATOMS: atom_id res chain seq x y z
N MET A 1 -7.11 -5.55 -7.23
CA MET A 1 -6.96 -4.93 -8.56
C MET A 1 -8.20 -4.04 -8.81
N TYR A 2 -8.31 -3.07 -9.71
CA TYR A 2 -8.58 -3.24 -11.14
C TYR A 2 -9.34 -4.54 -11.53
N LEU A 3 -10.09 -5.11 -10.56
CA LEU A 3 -10.31 -6.56 -10.32
C LEU A 3 -11.73 -7.00 -10.67
N ALA A 4 -12.40 -6.29 -11.59
CA ALA A 4 -13.71 -6.68 -12.09
C ALA A 4 -13.73 -7.05 -13.59
N GLU A 5 -12.67 -6.74 -14.37
CA GLU A 5 -12.68 -6.95 -15.83
C GLU A 5 -11.31 -7.30 -16.47
N ASN A 6 -10.34 -7.84 -15.70
CA ASN A 6 -9.01 -8.20 -16.21
C ASN A 6 -8.24 -7.05 -16.91
N LEU A 7 -8.59 -5.81 -16.59
CA LEU A 7 -7.92 -4.66 -17.17
C LEU A 7 -6.42 -4.67 -16.75
N GLN A 8 -5.54 -4.09 -17.55
CA GLN A 8 -4.08 -4.04 -17.34
C GLN A 8 -3.60 -2.58 -17.36
N PRO A 9 -3.70 -1.84 -16.24
CA PRO A 9 -3.37 -0.43 -16.21
C PRO A 9 -1.85 -0.29 -16.24
N ASP A 10 -1.36 0.72 -16.95
CA ASP A 10 0.07 1.01 -16.91
C ASP A 10 0.49 1.58 -15.53
N PHE A 11 1.80 1.67 -15.32
CA PHE A 11 2.34 2.15 -14.04
C PHE A 11 1.88 3.59 -13.72
N ARG A 12 1.63 4.42 -14.74
CA ARG A 12 1.17 5.81 -14.58
C ARG A 12 -0.25 5.84 -14.05
N THR A 13 -1.14 5.08 -14.67
CA THR A 13 -2.53 4.95 -14.23
C THR A 13 -2.62 4.49 -12.77
N ILE A 14 -1.81 3.50 -12.37
CA ILE A 14 -1.74 3.04 -10.97
C ILE A 14 -1.20 4.15 -10.05
N SER A 15 -0.17 4.87 -10.49
CA SER A 15 0.45 5.95 -9.72
C SER A 15 -0.53 7.10 -9.48
N ASP A 16 -1.24 7.53 -10.53
CA ASP A 16 -2.23 8.62 -10.44
C ASP A 16 -3.40 8.20 -9.57
N PHE A 17 -3.91 6.96 -9.73
CA PHE A 17 -4.95 6.44 -8.84
C PHE A 17 -4.53 6.49 -7.36
N ARG A 18 -3.30 6.08 -7.03
CA ARG A 18 -2.79 6.14 -5.65
C ARG A 18 -2.68 7.57 -5.13
N LYS A 19 -2.19 8.49 -5.96
CA LYS A 19 -2.03 9.90 -5.62
C LYS A 19 -3.39 10.56 -5.35
N ASP A 20 -4.36 10.31 -6.22
CA ASP A 20 -5.68 10.95 -6.15
C ASP A 20 -6.57 10.33 -5.06
N ASN A 21 -6.27 9.09 -4.64
CA ASN A 21 -7.06 8.33 -3.67
C ASN A 21 -6.28 7.99 -2.39
N GLU A 22 -5.30 8.80 -1.99
CA GLU A 22 -4.41 8.55 -0.84
C GLU A 22 -5.18 8.19 0.45
N LYS A 23 -6.25 8.93 0.76
CA LYS A 23 -7.08 8.70 1.94
C LYS A 23 -7.75 7.33 1.91
N LEU A 24 -8.33 6.96 0.76
CA LEU A 24 -8.98 5.67 0.55
C LEU A 24 -7.99 4.52 0.74
N ILE A 25 -6.79 4.63 0.14
CA ILE A 25 -5.74 3.61 0.27
C ILE A 25 -5.30 3.46 1.73
N THR A 26 -5.15 4.57 2.44
CA THR A 26 -4.76 4.57 3.85
C THR A 26 -5.81 3.89 4.72
N GLU A 27 -7.10 4.18 4.51
CA GLU A 27 -8.19 3.53 5.25
C GLU A 27 -8.29 2.03 4.91
N LEU A 28 -8.19 1.67 3.63
CA LEU A 28 -8.20 0.29 3.18
C LEU A 28 -7.07 -0.51 3.83
N PHE A 29 -5.87 0.06 3.91
CA PHE A 29 -4.73 -0.59 4.56
C PHE A 29 -5.01 -0.85 6.04
N LYS A 30 -5.52 0.14 6.78
CA LYS A 30 -5.89 -0.04 8.20
C LYS A 30 -6.94 -1.13 8.38
N ASN A 31 -7.97 -1.15 7.53
CA ASN A 31 -9.02 -2.17 7.57
C ASN A 31 -8.46 -3.57 7.27
N THR A 32 -7.51 -3.67 6.34
CA THR A 32 -6.84 -4.93 6.00
C THR A 32 -6.05 -5.47 7.20
N VAL A 33 -5.25 -4.61 7.84
CA VAL A 33 -4.49 -4.98 9.05
C VAL A 33 -5.43 -5.37 10.19
N LYS A 34 -6.52 -4.62 10.39
CA LYS A 34 -7.53 -4.94 11.39
C LYS A 34 -8.17 -6.31 11.13
N ALA A 35 -8.59 -6.58 9.90
CA ALA A 35 -9.15 -7.87 9.53
C ALA A 35 -8.16 -9.03 9.77
N ALA A 36 -6.88 -8.83 9.44
CA ALA A 36 -5.85 -9.84 9.70
C ALA A 36 -5.64 -10.06 11.22
N LYS A 37 -5.70 -9.00 12.02
CA LYS A 37 -5.63 -9.11 13.49
C LYS A 37 -6.83 -9.89 14.03
N ASP A 38 -8.03 -9.54 13.58
CA ASP A 38 -9.29 -10.12 14.05
C ASP A 38 -9.39 -11.61 13.65
N LEU A 39 -8.80 -11.99 12.52
CA LEU A 39 -8.66 -13.39 12.09
C LEU A 39 -7.53 -14.16 12.81
N GLY A 40 -6.74 -13.49 13.67
CA GLY A 40 -5.63 -14.09 14.38
C GLY A 40 -4.43 -14.46 13.50
N VAL A 41 -4.37 -13.98 12.25
CA VAL A 41 -3.26 -14.26 11.33
C VAL A 41 -2.03 -13.39 11.59
N ILE A 42 -2.18 -12.31 12.37
CA ILE A 42 -1.07 -11.48 12.84
C ILE A 42 -1.18 -11.22 14.34
N GLY A 43 -0.05 -11.33 15.05
CA GLY A 43 0.13 -10.84 16.41
C GLY A 43 0.76 -9.45 16.38
N LEU A 44 0.06 -8.44 16.90
CA LEU A 44 0.54 -7.04 16.98
C LEU A 44 1.14 -6.70 18.36
N GLU A 45 1.69 -7.70 19.04
CA GLU A 45 2.19 -7.60 20.42
C GLU A 45 3.54 -6.88 20.50
N GLN A 46 4.37 -7.05 19.46
CA GLN A 46 5.65 -6.36 19.33
C GLN A 46 5.77 -5.78 17.92
N LEU A 47 5.90 -4.46 17.82
CA LEU A 47 6.14 -3.75 16.57
C LEU A 47 7.47 -3.00 16.68
N SER A 48 8.49 -3.48 15.98
CA SER A 48 9.78 -2.80 15.84
C SER A 48 9.90 -2.22 14.44
N ILE A 49 10.14 -0.91 14.34
CA ILE A 49 10.36 -0.22 13.07
C ILE A 49 11.87 -0.06 12.89
N ASP A 50 12.45 -0.76 11.91
CA ASP A 50 13.82 -0.51 11.46
C ASP A 50 13.80 0.55 10.36
N GLY A 51 14.06 1.79 10.75
CA GLY A 51 13.82 2.98 9.92
C GLY A 51 14.99 3.32 9.00
N SER A 52 15.22 2.54 7.94
CA SER A 52 16.11 2.95 6.84
C SER A 52 15.31 3.56 5.69
N ILE A 53 15.40 4.89 5.50
CA ILE A 53 14.75 5.58 4.38
C ILE A 53 15.73 5.67 3.20
N VAL A 54 15.56 4.82 2.19
CA VAL A 54 16.28 4.92 0.92
C VAL A 54 15.51 5.85 0.00
N LYS A 55 16.04 7.06 -0.25
CA LYS A 55 15.49 7.98 -1.25
C LYS A 55 15.89 7.50 -2.64
N ALA A 56 14.93 7.10 -3.47
CA ALA A 56 15.18 6.78 -4.86
C ALA A 56 15.49 8.08 -5.65
N SER A 57 16.65 8.12 -6.31
CA SER A 57 17.03 9.18 -7.25
C SER A 57 16.93 8.65 -8.68
N ALA A 58 16.03 9.22 -9.49
CA ALA A 58 15.84 8.84 -10.90
C ALA A 58 16.51 9.82 -11.88
N SER A 59 17.22 10.85 -11.39
CA SER A 59 17.99 11.75 -12.23
C SER A 59 19.27 11.07 -12.73
N LYS A 60 19.50 11.09 -14.05
CA LYS A 60 20.83 10.83 -14.61
C LYS A 60 21.74 12.00 -14.26
N LYS A 61 22.95 11.68 -13.77
CA LYS A 61 24.05 12.63 -13.70
C LYS A 61 24.64 12.84 -15.09
#